data_AF-C2BDX9-F1
#
_entry.id   AF-C2BDX9-F1
#
_cell.length_a   1.000
_cell.length_b   1.000
_cell.length_c   1.000
_cell.angle_alpha   90.00
_cell.angle_beta   90.00
_cell.angle_gamma   90.00
#
_symmetry.space_group_name_H-M   'P 1'
#
loop_
_entity.id
_entity.type
_entity.pdbx_description
1 polymer ?
#
loop_
_entity_poly.entity_id
_entity_poly.type
_entity_poly.pdbx_seq_one_letter_code
_entity_poly.pdbx_strand_id
1 'polypeptide(L)'
;MKSKLKGFSEHLRTRLRIICWKMWKVPKKRQWALRKMGVVKDLARLTSYCGNRYYFVATKTCLVRAITKERLSKTSLIDPYDYYISRTCVN
;
A
#
# COMPACT_ATOMS: atom_id res chain seq x y z
N MET A 1 15.96 17.01 7.71
CA MET A 1 15.68 15.58 8.00
C MET A 1 14.22 15.18 7.74
N LYS A 2 13.23 15.94 8.26
CA LYS A 2 11.79 15.66 8.10
C LYS A 2 11.33 15.41 6.65
N SER A 3 11.73 16.28 5.70
CA SER A 3 11.35 16.15 4.28
C SER A 3 11.88 14.86 3.62
N LYS A 4 13.17 14.55 3.83
CA LYS A 4 13.80 13.33 3.34
C LYS A 4 13.13 12.07 3.89
N LEU A 5 12.78 12.06 5.18
CA LEU A 5 12.12 10.93 5.83
C LEU A 5 10.66 10.74 5.35
N LYS A 6 9.94 11.84 5.10
CA LYS A 6 8.61 11.79 4.48
C LYS A 6 8.66 11.15 3.10
N GLY A 7 9.61 11.57 2.26
CA GLY A 7 9.84 10.95 0.95
C GLY A 7 10.17 9.46 1.08
N PHE A 8 11.06 9.08 2.00
CA PHE A 8 11.38 7.68 2.25
C PHE A 8 10.14 6.85 2.67
N SER A 9 9.30 7.35 3.58
CA SER A 9 8.04 6.70 3.97
C SER A 9 7.10 6.47 2.78
N GLU A 10 6.95 7.46 1.91
CA GLU A 10 6.12 7.34 0.69
C GLU A 10 6.64 6.25 -0.26
N HIS A 11 7.96 6.19 -0.43
CA HIS A 11 8.61 5.13 -1.22
C HIS A 11 8.42 3.75 -0.56
N LEU A 12 8.57 3.65 0.76
CA LEU A 12 8.38 2.42 1.51
C LEU A 12 6.95 1.88 1.34
N ARG A 13 5.93 2.73 1.48
CA ARG A 13 4.52 2.33 1.25
C ARG A 13 4.29 1.83 -0.17
N THR A 14 4.93 2.45 -1.15
CA THR A 14 4.87 1.96 -2.54
C THR A 14 5.51 0.58 -2.68
N ARG A 15 6.66 0.33 -2.03
CA ARG A 15 7.30 -1.00 -2.02
C ARG A 15 6.44 -2.06 -1.33
N LEU A 16 5.81 -1.73 -0.20
CA LEU A 16 4.91 -2.63 0.51
C LEU A 16 3.71 -3.05 -0.36
N ARG A 17 3.09 -2.10 -1.07
CA ARG A 17 2.03 -2.41 -2.05
C ARG A 17 2.50 -3.36 -3.14
N ILE A 18 3.71 -3.16 -3.67
CA ILE A 18 4.32 -4.07 -4.65
C ILE A 18 4.50 -5.48 -4.06
N ILE A 19 4.99 -5.58 -2.81
CA ILE A 19 5.16 -6.86 -2.12
C ILE A 19 3.81 -7.57 -1.96
N CYS A 20 2.79 -6.89 -1.44
CA CYS A 20 1.44 -7.45 -1.33
C CYS A 20 0.91 -7.96 -2.68
N TRP A 21 1.10 -7.17 -3.75
CA TRP A 21 0.67 -7.56 -5.09
C TRP A 21 1.36 -8.82 -5.61
N LYS A 22 2.67 -8.96 -5.34
CA LYS A 22 3.46 -10.14 -5.69
C LYS A 22 3.00 -11.37 -4.89
N MET A 23 2.73 -11.21 -3.59
CA MET A 23 2.22 -12.30 -2.73
C MET A 23 0.87 -12.87 -3.18
N TRP A 24 0.06 -12.08 -3.90
CA TRP A 24 -1.23 -12.56 -4.42
C TRP A 24 -1.11 -13.39 -5.69
N LYS A 25 0.05 -13.41 -6.37
CA LYS A 25 0.45 -14.25 -7.53
C LYS A 25 -0.56 -14.37 -8.69
N VAL A 26 -1.74 -14.94 -8.46
CA VAL A 26 -2.80 -15.22 -9.43
C VAL A 26 -3.93 -14.17 -9.43
N PRO A 27 -4.58 -13.87 -10.58
CA PRO A 27 -5.66 -12.88 -10.68
C PRO A 27 -6.83 -13.14 -9.72
N LYS A 28 -7.24 -14.40 -9.55
CA LYS A 28 -8.32 -14.78 -8.62
C LYS A 28 -8.06 -14.33 -7.18
N LYS A 29 -6.83 -14.52 -6.68
CA LYS A 29 -6.42 -14.12 -5.33
C LYS A 29 -6.27 -12.60 -5.22
N ARG A 30 -5.77 -11.92 -6.27
CA ARG A 30 -5.72 -10.44 -6.33
C ARG A 30 -7.11 -9.84 -6.22
N GLN A 31 -8.06 -10.32 -7.03
CA GLN A 31 -9.44 -9.85 -7.00
C GLN A 31 -10.10 -10.12 -5.64
N TRP A 32 -9.93 -11.33 -5.09
CA TRP A 32 -10.46 -11.68 -3.77
C TRP A 32 -9.90 -10.76 -2.67
N ALA A 33 -8.58 -10.53 -2.65
CA ALA A 33 -7.94 -9.65 -1.66
C ALA A 33 -8.45 -8.20 -1.77
N LEU A 34 -8.54 -7.67 -3.00
CA LEU A 34 -9.09 -6.33 -3.25
C LEU A 34 -10.54 -6.21 -2.77
N ARG A 35 -11.39 -7.21 -3.02
CA ARG A 35 -12.76 -7.23 -2.53
C ARG A 35 -12.84 -7.30 -1.01
N LYS A 36 -12.02 -8.15 -0.37
CA LYS A 36 -11.91 -8.22 1.11
C LYS A 36 -11.50 -6.87 1.71
N MET A 37 -10.73 -6.08 0.96
CA MET A 37 -10.30 -4.74 1.32
C MET A 37 -11.33 -3.63 1.03
N GLY A 38 -12.51 -3.97 0.50
CA GLY A 38 -13.61 -3.04 0.23
C GLY A 38 -13.64 -2.46 -1.19
N VAL A 39 -12.83 -2.97 -2.11
CA VAL A 39 -12.86 -2.52 -3.52
C VAL A 39 -14.05 -3.16 -4.24
N VAL A 40 -14.82 -2.33 -4.96
CA VAL A 40 -15.97 -2.76 -5.77
C VAL A 40 -15.57 -3.83 -6.79
N LYS A 41 -16.48 -4.80 -7.04
CA LYS A 41 -16.22 -6.02 -7.83
C LYS A 41 -15.58 -5.74 -9.20
N ASP A 42 -16.09 -4.78 -9.95
CA ASP A 42 -15.62 -4.49 -11.31
C ASP A 42 -14.25 -3.84 -11.33
N LEU A 43 -14.00 -2.89 -10.41
CA LEU A 43 -12.69 -2.26 -10.25
C LEU A 43 -11.63 -3.25 -9.75
N ALA A 44 -12.02 -4.15 -8.84
CA ALA A 44 -11.16 -5.24 -8.37
C ALA A 44 -10.84 -6.21 -9.51
N ARG A 45 -11.82 -6.53 -10.37
CA ARG A 45 -11.62 -7.37 -11.56
C ARG A 45 -10.62 -6.72 -12.51
N LEU A 46 -10.87 -5.49 -12.95
CA LEU A 46 -9.98 -4.74 -13.85
C LEU A 46 -8.54 -4.71 -13.33
N THR A 47 -8.38 -4.32 -12.06
CA THR A 47 -7.05 -4.20 -11.45
C THR A 47 -6.32 -5.55 -11.34
N SER A 48 -7.05 -6.64 -11.06
CA SER A 48 -6.45 -7.98 -10.91
C SER A 48 -5.69 -8.48 -12.16
N TYR A 49 -6.10 -8.02 -13.35
CA TYR A 49 -5.51 -8.36 -14.64
C TYR A 49 -4.38 -7.39 -15.09
N CYS A 50 -4.00 -6.39 -14.27
CA CYS A 50 -2.87 -5.51 -14.60
C CYS A 50 -1.51 -6.26 -14.70
N GLY A 51 -1.41 -7.48 -14.17
CA GLY A 51 -0.26 -8.35 -14.36
C GLY A 51 1.00 -7.87 -13.63
N ASN A 52 2.11 -7.80 -14.36
CA ASN A 52 3.45 -7.46 -13.86
C ASN A 52 3.75 -5.96 -13.86
N ARG A 53 2.77 -5.10 -14.12
CA ARG A 53 2.88 -3.64 -14.08
C ARG A 53 2.95 -3.12 -12.64
N TYR A 54 3.90 -3.63 -11.85
CA TYR A 54 3.93 -3.51 -10.38
C TYR A 54 3.90 -2.07 -9.90
N TYR A 55 4.74 -1.21 -10.47
CA TYR A 55 4.83 0.19 -10.06
C TYR A 55 3.54 0.95 -10.41
N PHE A 56 2.99 0.72 -11.60
CA PHE A 56 1.69 1.26 -12.01
C PHE A 56 0.57 0.81 -11.08
N VAL A 57 0.50 -0.49 -10.76
CA VAL A 57 -0.52 -1.00 -9.83
C VAL A 57 -0.37 -0.34 -8.45
N ALA A 58 0.84 -0.27 -7.92
CA ALA A 58 1.11 0.28 -6.59
C ALA A 58 0.92 1.80 -6.45
N THR A 59 0.85 2.55 -7.56
CA THR A 59 0.79 4.03 -7.55
C THR A 59 -0.42 4.63 -8.25
N LYS A 60 -1.04 3.93 -9.22
CA LYS A 60 -2.09 4.49 -10.09
C LYS A 60 -3.43 3.75 -10.03
N THR A 61 -3.50 2.59 -9.38
CA THR A 61 -4.74 1.80 -9.32
C THR A 61 -5.44 1.91 -7.96
N CYS A 62 -6.57 1.21 -7.81
CA CYS A 62 -7.28 1.11 -6.55
C CYS A 62 -6.43 0.54 -5.41
N LEU A 63 -5.27 -0.09 -5.68
CA LEU A 63 -4.37 -0.61 -4.66
C LEU A 63 -3.87 0.47 -3.70
N VAL A 64 -3.70 1.72 -4.18
CA VAL A 64 -3.30 2.86 -3.32
C VAL A 64 -4.33 3.14 -2.24
N ARG A 65 -5.62 3.09 -2.62
CA ARG A 65 -6.77 3.30 -1.74
C ARG A 65 -7.09 2.07 -0.89
N ALA A 66 -6.74 0.87 -1.39
CA ALA A 66 -6.93 -0.37 -0.67
C ALA A 66 -5.87 -0.59 0.41
N ILE A 67 -4.61 -0.21 0.16
CA ILE A 67 -3.50 -0.32 1.12
C ILE A 67 -3.06 1.10 1.49
N THR A 68 -3.77 1.67 2.45
CA THR A 68 -3.48 2.99 3.00
C THR A 68 -2.48 2.91 4.14
N LYS A 69 -1.97 4.07 4.57
CA LYS A 69 -1.07 4.18 5.72
C LYS A 69 -1.76 3.70 7.00
N GLU A 70 -3.02 4.07 7.19
CA GLU A 70 -3.84 3.74 8.35
C GLU A 70 -4.17 2.24 8.40
N ARG A 71 -4.28 1.59 7.25
CA ARG A 71 -4.47 0.14 7.21
C ARG A 71 -3.19 -0.61 7.56
N LEU A 72 -2.03 -0.10 7.15
CA LEU A 72 -0.72 -0.67 7.51
C LEU A 72 -0.40 -0.46 9.00
N SER A 73 -0.76 0.68 9.57
CA SER A 73 -0.54 0.92 11.01
C SER A 73 -1.35 -0.03 11.89
N LYS A 74 -2.55 -0.44 11.45
CA LYS A 74 -3.35 -1.48 12.12
C LYS A 74 -2.68 -2.86 12.13
N THR A 75 -1.78 -3.15 11.20
CA THR A 75 -1.00 -4.40 11.15
C THR A 75 0.37 -4.24 11.81
N SER A 76 0.46 -3.40 12.85
CA SER A 76 1.68 -3.05 13.61
C SER A 76 2.83 -2.47 12.79
N LEU A 77 2.59 -2.05 11.54
CA LEU A 77 3.62 -1.44 10.71
C LEU A 77 3.58 0.09 10.87
N ILE A 78 4.38 0.58 11.80
CA ILE A 78 4.47 2.00 12.13
C ILE A 78 5.17 2.74 10.98
N ASP A 79 4.61 3.87 10.58
CA ASP A 79 5.22 4.73 9.56
C ASP A 79 6.50 5.38 10.12
N PRO A 80 7.66 5.29 9.43
CA PRO A 80 8.91 5.82 9.95
C PRO A 80 8.88 7.34 10.21
N TYR A 81 8.14 8.09 9.39
CA TYR A 81 8.02 9.53 9.56
C TYR A 81 7.17 9.86 10.79
N ASP A 82 6.03 9.18 10.99
CA ASP A 82 5.21 9.38 12.20
C ASP A 82 5.96 9.01 13.47
N TYR A 83 6.70 7.90 13.44
CA TYR A 83 7.55 7.49 14.55
C TYR A 83 8.53 8.59 14.92
N TYR A 84 9.25 9.13 13.93
CA TYR A 84 10.19 10.21 14.15
C TYR A 84 9.53 11.47 14.74
N ILE A 85 8.39 11.90 14.19
CA ILE A 85 7.66 13.07 14.69
C ILE A 85 7.23 12.86 16.14
N SER A 86 6.67 11.69 16.47
CA SER A 86 6.21 11.36 17.82
C SER A 86 7.32 11.46 18.87
N ARG A 87 8.58 11.16 18.52
CA ARG A 87 9.73 11.27 19.42
C ARG A 87 10.31 12.67 19.51
N THR A 88 10.21 13.46 18.44
CA THR A 88 10.74 14.83 18.45
C THR A 88 9.83 15.87 19.09
N CYS A 89 8.54 15.57 19.25
CA CYS A 89 7.58 16.48 19.90
C CYS A 89 7.42 16.24 21.41
N VAL A 90 8.11 15.23 21.97
CA VAL A 90 8.08 14.87 23.40
C VAL A 90 9.31 15.41 24.14
N ASN A 91 10.20 16.12 23.44
CA ASN A 91 11.28 16.94 24.00
C ASN A 91 11.02 18.40 23.65
#